data_AF-A0A0C2A3P9-F1
#
_entry.id   AF-A0A0C2A3P9-F1
#
_cell.length_a   1.000
_cell.length_b   1.000
_cell.length_c   1.000
_cell.angle_alpha   90.00
_cell.angle_beta   90.00
_cell.angle_gamma   90.00
#
_symmetry.space_group_name_H-M   'P 1'
#
loop_
_entity.id
_entity.type
_entity.pdbx_description
1 polymer ?
#
loop_
_entity_poly.entity_id
_entity_poly.type
_entity_poly.pdbx_seq_one_letter_code
_entity_poly.pdbx_strand_id
1 'polypeptide(L)'
;MDDAQIHAIRWREGLDVLRFLYRNPARTDQITRVIEAWQGRSLPRTLARMRGRPKARALLRRKPSLGDALADWERLESLPAGTLGHAYLASCETLGTTRRGMGVYVETGTSPARTAALEPDERFLQDTLFFSHDLYHLVTGYQTDLLGEVCLLAFTAAQTRNTGVMAMAGLGAYSIRLPRLAGQRMMLNAAALALRAEWLVEQDWVELLDHPLEQIQRELGLWPPPVYKPVWVGNKPGQGRRA
;
A
#
# COMPACT_ATOMS: atom_id res chain seq x y z
N MET A 1 7.72 -1.44 25.84
CA MET A 1 6.63 -2.38 25.51
C MET A 1 7.25 -3.74 25.31
N ASP A 2 6.62 -4.81 25.77
CA ASP A 2 7.04 -6.19 25.45
C ASP A 2 6.46 -6.67 24.09
N ASP A 3 6.99 -7.77 23.54
CA ASP A 3 6.54 -8.35 22.24
C ASP A 3 5.03 -8.62 22.22
N ALA A 4 4.47 -9.10 23.32
CA ALA A 4 3.05 -9.40 23.42
C ALA A 4 2.19 -8.12 23.30
N GLN A 5 2.64 -7.02 23.90
CA GLN A 5 1.99 -5.71 23.82
C GLN A 5 2.12 -5.08 22.43
N ILE A 6 3.26 -5.21 21.76
CA ILE A 6 3.51 -4.63 20.42
C ILE A 6 2.60 -5.24 19.35
N HIS A 7 2.30 -6.54 19.48
CA HIS A 7 1.49 -7.29 18.52
C HIS A 7 0.08 -7.63 19.02
N ALA A 8 -0.34 -7.08 20.16
CA ALA A 8 -1.70 -7.25 20.66
C ALA A 8 -2.72 -6.57 19.72
N ILE A 9 -3.82 -7.26 19.45
CA ILE A 9 -4.94 -6.66 18.72
C ILE A 9 -5.71 -5.74 19.67
N ARG A 10 -5.75 -4.45 19.33
CA ARG A 10 -6.49 -3.41 20.07
C ARG A 10 -7.90 -3.27 19.51
N TRP A 11 -8.77 -4.24 19.82
CA TRP A 11 -10.12 -4.34 19.26
C TRP A 11 -10.95 -3.05 19.41
N ARG A 12 -11.03 -2.50 20.62
CA ARG A 12 -11.83 -1.30 20.92
C ARG A 12 -11.34 -0.08 20.14
N GLU A 13 -10.04 0.19 20.21
CA GLU A 13 -9.44 1.32 19.50
C GLU A 13 -9.66 1.24 17.99
N GLY A 14 -9.36 0.10 17.37
CA GLY A 14 -9.56 -0.05 15.93
C GLY A 14 -11.03 0.09 15.54
N LEU A 15 -11.98 -0.38 16.37
CA LEU A 15 -13.41 -0.25 16.09
C LEU A 15 -13.89 1.21 16.19
N ASP A 16 -13.38 1.94 17.17
CA ASP A 16 -13.72 3.35 17.36
C ASP A 16 -13.18 4.21 16.22
N VAL A 17 -11.94 3.96 15.77
CA VAL A 17 -11.36 4.63 14.60
C VAL A 17 -12.08 4.22 13.32
N LEU A 18 -12.45 2.94 13.14
CA LEU A 18 -13.20 2.47 11.97
C LEU A 18 -14.57 3.17 11.87
N ARG A 19 -15.29 3.30 13.01
CA ARG A 19 -16.56 4.04 13.07
C ARG A 19 -16.37 5.53 12.78
N PHE A 20 -15.26 6.11 13.23
CA PHE A 20 -14.92 7.49 12.92
C PHE A 20 -14.68 7.68 11.42
N LEU A 21 -13.90 6.81 10.78
CA LEU A 21 -13.65 6.81 9.33
C LEU A 21 -14.93 6.63 8.52
N TYR A 22 -15.81 5.73 8.94
CA TYR A 22 -17.12 5.54 8.29
C TYR A 22 -17.95 6.84 8.25
N ARG A 23 -17.87 7.65 9.32
CA ARG A 23 -18.56 8.96 9.39
C ARG A 23 -17.77 10.10 8.73
N ASN A 24 -16.46 9.93 8.56
CA ASN A 24 -15.54 10.96 8.06
C ASN A 24 -14.61 10.38 6.98
N PRO A 25 -15.13 10.02 5.78
CA PRO A 25 -14.37 9.28 4.77
C PRO A 25 -13.17 10.05 4.20
N ALA A 26 -13.14 11.38 4.35
CA ALA A 26 -12.01 12.21 3.93
C ALA A 26 -10.80 12.15 4.89
N ARG A 27 -10.93 11.53 6.08
CA ARG A 27 -9.87 11.45 7.10
C ARG A 27 -8.95 10.26 6.88
N THR A 28 -8.36 10.18 5.68
CA THR A 28 -7.46 9.08 5.29
C THR A 28 -6.23 8.97 6.18
N ASP A 29 -5.87 10.04 6.88
CA ASP A 29 -4.84 10.10 7.92
C ASP A 29 -5.09 9.14 9.11
N GLN A 30 -6.31 8.60 9.26
CA GLN A 30 -6.65 7.67 10.34
C GLN A 30 -6.61 6.19 9.91
N ILE A 31 -6.42 5.88 8.62
CA ILE A 31 -6.47 4.51 8.07
C ILE A 31 -5.41 3.62 8.72
N THR A 32 -4.20 4.14 8.82
CA THR A 32 -3.05 3.43 9.37
C THR A 32 -3.24 3.07 10.85
N ARG A 33 -4.00 3.86 11.61
CA ARG A 33 -4.35 3.56 13.01
C ARG A 33 -5.24 2.32 13.11
N VAL A 34 -6.20 2.15 12.20
CA VAL A 34 -7.01 0.91 12.14
C VAL A 34 -6.11 -0.27 11.79
N ILE A 35 -5.25 -0.11 10.78
CA ILE A 35 -4.33 -1.17 10.36
C ILE A 35 -3.43 -1.55 11.54
N GLU A 36 -2.81 -0.59 12.22
CA GLU A 36 -1.94 -0.84 13.36
C GLU A 36 -2.68 -1.49 14.54
N ALA A 37 -3.89 -1.03 14.85
CA ALA A 37 -4.69 -1.60 15.94
C ALA A 37 -5.05 -3.07 15.68
N TRP A 38 -5.27 -3.45 14.43
CA TRP A 38 -5.80 -4.77 14.07
C TRP A 38 -4.85 -5.69 13.30
N GLN A 39 -3.62 -5.27 12.98
CA GLN A 39 -2.65 -6.10 12.25
C GLN A 39 -2.12 -7.29 13.07
N GLY A 40 -2.14 -7.19 14.39
CA GLY A 40 -1.65 -8.22 15.30
C GLY A 40 -0.22 -8.68 14.97
N ARG A 41 -0.02 -10.00 14.83
CA ARG A 41 1.26 -10.63 14.46
C ARG A 41 1.52 -10.70 12.95
N SER A 42 0.94 -9.83 12.12
CA SER A 42 1.14 -9.88 10.65
C SER A 42 2.61 -9.66 10.26
N LEU A 43 3.30 -8.70 10.90
CA LEU A 43 4.72 -8.42 10.66
C LEU A 43 5.61 -9.62 11.04
N PRO A 44 5.56 -10.18 12.28
CA PRO A 44 6.34 -11.37 12.61
C PRO A 44 6.10 -12.56 11.67
N ARG A 45 4.84 -12.83 11.31
CA ARG A 45 4.46 -13.91 10.39
C ARG A 45 5.05 -13.70 9.00
N THR A 46 5.02 -12.47 8.52
CA THR A 46 5.57 -12.09 7.21
C THR A 46 7.08 -12.21 7.21
N LEU A 47 7.76 -11.74 8.26
CA LEU A 47 9.20 -11.91 8.42
C LEU A 47 9.62 -13.38 8.49
N ALA A 48 8.88 -14.22 9.20
CA ALA A 48 9.15 -15.65 9.23
C ALA A 48 9.12 -16.26 7.82
N ARG A 49 8.15 -15.86 6.99
CA ARG A 49 8.07 -16.27 5.58
C ARG A 49 9.22 -15.68 4.74
N MET A 50 9.60 -14.41 4.95
CA MET A 50 10.74 -13.79 4.28
C MET A 50 12.05 -14.52 4.59
N ARG A 51 12.27 -14.91 5.85
CA ARG A 51 13.45 -15.69 6.26
C ARG A 51 13.53 -17.05 5.54
N GLY A 52 12.39 -17.61 5.15
CA GLY A 52 12.34 -18.83 4.33
C GLY A 52 12.77 -18.66 2.87
N ARG A 53 12.72 -17.44 2.30
CA ARG A 53 12.94 -17.20 0.85
C ARG A 53 14.31 -16.55 0.59
N PRO A 54 15.15 -17.07 -0.33
CA PRO A 54 16.48 -16.52 -0.58
C PRO A 54 16.49 -15.02 -0.96
N LYS A 55 15.58 -14.61 -1.85
CA LYS A 55 15.43 -13.21 -2.31
C LYS A 55 15.08 -12.29 -1.13
N ALA A 56 14.05 -12.64 -0.38
CA ALA A 56 13.63 -11.90 0.80
C ALA A 56 14.69 -11.87 1.92
N ARG A 57 15.46 -12.94 2.12
CA ARG A 57 16.60 -12.93 3.07
C ARG A 57 17.68 -11.94 2.66
N ALA A 58 17.96 -11.80 1.37
CA ALA A 58 18.94 -10.82 0.88
C ALA A 58 18.44 -9.39 1.16
N LEU A 59 17.15 -9.13 0.95
CA LEU A 59 16.51 -7.87 1.32
C LEU A 59 16.60 -7.59 2.82
N LEU A 60 16.28 -8.56 3.68
CA LEU A 60 16.40 -8.39 5.14
C LEU A 60 17.83 -8.11 5.61
N ARG A 61 18.86 -8.55 4.86
CA ARG A 61 20.26 -8.20 5.17
C ARG A 61 20.62 -6.78 4.72
N ARG A 62 20.22 -6.40 3.51
CA ARG A 62 20.56 -5.09 2.90
C ARG A 62 19.72 -3.94 3.45
N LYS A 63 18.45 -4.20 3.79
CA LYS A 63 17.43 -3.23 4.22
C LYS A 63 17.46 -1.91 3.42
N PRO A 64 17.33 -1.96 2.08
CA PRO A 64 17.39 -0.74 1.27
C PRO A 64 16.25 0.22 1.66
N SER A 65 16.55 1.49 1.84
CA SER A 65 15.57 2.49 2.27
C SER A 65 14.69 2.90 1.08
N LEU A 66 13.47 2.35 1.01
CA LEU A 66 12.51 2.72 -0.03
C LEU A 66 12.03 4.16 0.12
N GLY A 67 11.86 4.63 1.36
CA GLY A 67 11.49 6.02 1.63
C GLY A 67 12.51 7.01 1.06
N ASP A 68 13.81 6.79 1.30
CA ASP A 68 14.86 7.65 0.75
C ASP A 68 14.92 7.57 -0.78
N ALA A 69 14.76 6.37 -1.35
CA ALA A 69 14.75 6.18 -2.80
C ALA A 69 13.58 6.88 -3.50
N LEU A 70 12.41 6.95 -2.86
CA LEU A 70 11.25 7.70 -3.36
C LEU A 70 11.35 9.20 -3.10
N ALA A 71 12.12 9.62 -2.08
CA ALA A 71 12.38 11.01 -1.76
C ALA A 71 13.50 11.65 -2.63
N ASP A 72 14.26 10.85 -3.37
CA ASP A 72 15.26 11.32 -4.33
C ASP A 72 14.61 11.67 -5.68
N TRP A 73 13.95 12.83 -5.73
CA TRP A 73 13.25 13.32 -6.92
C TRP A 73 14.19 13.54 -8.10
N GLU A 74 15.42 14.02 -7.86
CA GLU A 74 16.39 14.28 -8.92
C GLU A 74 16.78 12.97 -9.62
N ARG A 75 17.02 11.90 -8.84
CA ARG A 75 17.21 10.56 -9.41
C ARG A 75 15.98 10.12 -10.19
N LEU A 76 14.77 10.21 -9.62
CA LEU A 76 13.54 9.75 -10.28
C LEU A 76 13.26 10.50 -11.59
N GLU A 77 13.52 11.81 -11.64
CA GLU A 77 13.39 12.65 -12.84
C GLU A 77 14.39 12.25 -13.94
N SER A 78 15.56 11.71 -13.55
CA SER A 78 16.58 11.24 -14.49
C SER A 78 16.25 9.88 -15.13
N LEU A 79 15.27 9.15 -14.61
CA LEU A 79 14.93 7.82 -15.10
C LEU A 79 14.21 7.87 -16.46
N PRO A 80 14.47 6.90 -17.35
CA PRO A 80 13.77 6.84 -18.63
C PRO A 80 12.25 6.75 -18.47
N ALA A 81 11.52 7.38 -19.40
CA ALA A 81 10.08 7.25 -19.49
C ALA A 81 9.66 5.77 -19.63
N GLY A 82 8.62 5.37 -18.90
CA GLY A 82 8.14 3.99 -18.86
C GLY A 82 8.74 3.12 -17.75
N THR A 83 9.74 3.61 -17.01
CA THR A 83 10.21 2.99 -15.77
C THR A 83 9.20 3.16 -14.63
N LEU A 84 9.27 2.30 -13.61
CA LEU A 84 8.43 2.42 -12.42
C LEU A 84 8.66 3.75 -11.69
N GLY A 85 9.91 4.18 -11.54
CA GLY A 85 10.25 5.43 -10.86
C GLY A 85 9.71 6.67 -11.59
N HIS A 86 9.83 6.72 -12.92
CA HIS A 86 9.21 7.80 -13.70
C HIS A 86 7.67 7.76 -13.62
N ALA A 87 7.06 6.57 -13.62
CA ALA A 87 5.60 6.43 -13.47
C ALA A 87 5.11 6.87 -12.08
N TYR A 88 5.89 6.61 -11.02
CA TYR A 88 5.63 7.09 -9.68
C TYR A 88 5.64 8.62 -9.61
N LEU A 89 6.65 9.26 -10.20
CA LEU A 89 6.73 10.72 -10.23
C LEU A 89 5.52 11.35 -10.94
N ALA A 90 5.14 10.83 -12.11
CA ALA A 90 3.95 11.28 -12.83
C ALA A 90 2.64 11.10 -12.04
N SER A 91 2.56 10.05 -11.21
CA SER A 91 1.43 9.83 -10.30
C SER A 91 1.40 10.88 -9.19
N CYS A 92 2.54 11.19 -8.58
CA CYS A 92 2.64 12.22 -7.54
C CYS A 92 2.21 13.61 -8.07
N GLU A 93 2.65 13.97 -9.27
CA GLU A 93 2.23 15.21 -9.94
C GLU A 93 0.71 15.27 -10.16
N THR A 94 0.12 14.16 -10.63
CA THR A 94 -1.33 14.07 -10.88
C THR A 94 -2.15 14.22 -9.60
N LEU A 95 -1.65 13.69 -8.49
CA LEU A 95 -2.32 13.75 -7.19
C LEU A 95 -2.05 15.05 -6.42
N GLY A 96 -1.15 15.90 -6.92
CA GLY A 96 -0.73 17.11 -6.22
C GLY A 96 0.05 16.82 -4.93
N THR A 97 0.57 15.60 -4.78
CA THR A 97 1.44 15.23 -3.66
C THR A 97 2.83 15.79 -3.95
N THR A 98 3.08 17.01 -3.45
CA THR A 98 4.37 17.71 -3.66
C THR A 98 5.53 16.98 -2.97
N ARG A 99 6.76 17.36 -3.36
CA ARG A 99 8.08 17.00 -2.76
C ARG A 99 8.11 16.93 -1.21
N ARG A 100 7.20 17.61 -0.50
CA ARG A 100 7.07 17.63 0.97
C ARG A 100 6.09 16.59 1.57
N GLY A 101 5.25 15.95 0.74
CA GLY A 101 4.13 15.11 1.21
C GLY A 101 4.52 13.80 1.88
N MET A 102 5.65 13.20 1.49
CA MET A 102 6.11 11.92 2.07
C MET A 102 6.48 12.03 3.55
N GLY A 103 7.06 13.16 3.99
CA GLY A 103 7.42 13.36 5.40
C GLY A 103 6.21 13.40 6.34
N VAL A 104 5.08 13.97 5.87
CA VAL A 104 3.83 14.06 6.64
C VAL A 104 3.12 12.70 6.74
N TYR A 105 3.27 11.85 5.72
CA TYR A 105 2.74 10.48 5.72
C TYR A 105 3.42 9.61 6.79
N VAL A 106 4.73 9.79 7.02
CA VAL A 106 5.50 9.07 8.05
C VAL A 106 5.09 9.49 9.48
N GLU A 107 4.84 10.79 9.71
CA GLU A 107 4.50 11.32 11.04
C GLU A 107 3.08 10.98 11.51
N THR A 108 2.14 10.82 10.59
CA THR A 108 0.71 10.62 10.91
C THR A 108 0.30 9.14 10.97
N GLY A 109 1.15 8.24 10.45
CA GLY A 109 0.77 6.88 10.14
C GLY A 109 0.83 5.88 11.30
N THR A 110 1.81 5.99 12.20
CA THR A 110 2.09 4.92 13.18
C THR A 110 2.27 5.48 14.58
N SER A 111 1.93 4.70 15.60
CA SER A 111 2.21 5.07 16.99
C SER A 111 3.73 5.18 17.19
N PRO A 112 4.29 6.37 17.48
CA PRO A 112 5.74 6.53 17.60
C PRO A 112 6.34 5.62 18.65
N ALA A 113 5.62 5.40 19.75
CA ALA A 113 6.03 4.49 20.82
C ALA A 113 6.07 3.03 20.36
N ARG A 114 5.07 2.59 19.57
CA ARG A 114 5.05 1.22 19.02
C ARG A 114 6.15 1.06 17.98
N THR A 115 6.25 2.01 17.06
CA THR A 115 7.27 1.99 16.00
C THR A 115 8.65 1.97 16.62
N ALA A 116 8.95 2.78 17.64
CA ALA A 116 10.23 2.74 18.35
C ALA A 116 10.52 1.37 19.02
N ALA A 117 9.49 0.64 19.44
CA ALA A 117 9.62 -0.67 20.07
C ALA A 117 9.79 -1.84 19.08
N LEU A 118 9.63 -1.63 17.76
CA LEU A 118 9.83 -2.68 16.76
C LEU A 118 11.31 -3.04 16.58
N GLU A 119 11.54 -4.33 16.38
CA GLU A 119 12.84 -4.86 15.97
C GLU A 119 13.26 -4.33 14.59
N PRO A 120 14.57 -4.26 14.26
CA PRO A 120 15.04 -3.68 13.01
C PRO A 120 14.45 -4.31 11.73
N ASP A 121 14.26 -5.62 11.71
CA ASP A 121 13.61 -6.32 10.59
C ASP A 121 12.13 -5.93 10.46
N GLU A 122 11.43 -5.75 11.58
CA GLU A 122 10.02 -5.40 11.60
C GLU A 122 9.79 -3.96 11.16
N ARG A 123 10.67 -3.05 11.60
CA ARG A 123 10.68 -1.65 11.15
C ARG A 123 10.90 -1.58 9.65
N PHE A 124 11.94 -2.25 9.15
CA PHE A 124 12.21 -2.31 7.72
C PHE A 124 11.01 -2.83 6.92
N LEU A 125 10.37 -3.92 7.38
CA LEU A 125 9.18 -4.46 6.72
C LEU A 125 8.00 -3.49 6.80
N GLN A 126 7.76 -2.86 7.94
CA GLN A 126 6.69 -1.88 8.12
C GLN A 126 6.86 -0.71 7.16
N ASP A 127 8.06 -0.13 7.10
CA ASP A 127 8.38 0.99 6.22
C ASP A 127 8.26 0.57 4.75
N THR A 128 8.79 -0.60 4.39
CA THR A 128 8.68 -1.12 3.01
C THR A 128 7.22 -1.30 2.60
N LEU A 129 6.37 -1.89 3.45
CA LEU A 129 4.94 -2.06 3.16
C LEU A 129 4.21 -0.72 3.03
N PHE A 130 4.61 0.27 3.82
CA PHE A 130 4.04 1.60 3.78
C PHE A 130 4.41 2.34 2.49
N PHE A 131 5.70 2.47 2.19
CA PHE A 131 6.18 3.20 1.02
C PHE A 131 5.90 2.49 -0.31
N SER A 132 5.79 1.16 -0.32
CA SER A 132 5.46 0.42 -1.55
C SER A 132 3.98 0.49 -1.94
N HIS A 133 3.10 1.00 -1.07
CA HIS A 133 1.66 1.14 -1.36
C HIS A 133 1.38 1.85 -2.69
N ASP A 134 2.00 3.02 -2.89
CA ASP A 134 1.79 3.82 -4.10
C ASP A 134 2.39 3.14 -5.34
N LEU A 135 3.49 2.40 -5.17
CA LEU A 135 4.04 1.56 -6.24
C LEU A 135 3.11 0.39 -6.58
N TYR A 136 2.39 -0.16 -5.60
CA TYR A 136 1.45 -1.25 -5.84
C TYR A 136 0.30 -0.82 -6.73
N HIS A 137 -0.20 0.42 -6.62
CA HIS A 137 -1.17 0.97 -7.57
C HIS A 137 -0.66 0.86 -9.02
N LEU A 138 0.61 1.22 -9.26
CA LEU A 138 1.21 1.22 -10.58
C LEU A 138 1.39 -0.21 -11.12
N VAL A 139 1.96 -1.11 -10.33
CA VAL A 139 2.22 -2.49 -10.80
C VAL A 139 0.96 -3.34 -10.88
N THR A 140 -0.06 -3.08 -10.06
CA THR A 140 -1.34 -3.80 -10.16
C THR A 140 -2.30 -3.18 -11.16
N GLY A 141 -2.11 -1.90 -11.50
CA GLY A 141 -2.99 -1.13 -12.37
C GLY A 141 -4.28 -0.65 -11.70
N TYR A 142 -4.46 -0.88 -10.40
CA TYR A 142 -5.52 -0.23 -9.65
C TYR A 142 -5.17 1.24 -9.45
N GLN A 143 -6.01 2.15 -9.96
CA GLN A 143 -5.83 3.58 -9.76
C GLN A 143 -6.16 3.98 -8.32
N THR A 144 -5.79 5.21 -7.94
CA THR A 144 -6.10 5.81 -6.63
C THR A 144 -7.55 6.32 -6.54
N ASP A 145 -8.42 5.83 -7.40
CA ASP A 145 -9.85 6.07 -7.30
C ASP A 145 -10.45 5.14 -6.24
N LEU A 146 -11.68 5.44 -5.83
CA LEU A 146 -12.33 4.78 -4.71
C LEU A 146 -12.51 3.26 -4.89
N LEU A 147 -12.75 2.79 -6.12
CA LEU A 147 -12.84 1.35 -6.41
C LEU A 147 -11.46 0.71 -6.53
N GLY A 148 -10.49 1.40 -7.13
CA GLY A 148 -9.10 0.95 -7.22
C GLY A 148 -8.46 0.75 -5.86
N GLU A 149 -8.62 1.71 -4.94
CA GLU A 149 -8.18 1.62 -3.54
C GLU A 149 -8.72 0.37 -2.83
N VAL A 150 -10.02 0.10 -2.94
CA VAL A 150 -10.62 -1.10 -2.32
C VAL A 150 -10.08 -2.39 -2.91
N CYS A 151 -9.85 -2.41 -4.22
CA CYS A 151 -9.27 -3.58 -4.88
C CYS A 151 -7.81 -3.78 -4.47
N LEU A 152 -7.02 -2.70 -4.35
CA LEU A 152 -5.65 -2.78 -3.88
C LEU A 152 -5.56 -3.21 -2.41
N LEU A 153 -6.45 -2.72 -1.54
CA LEU A 153 -6.54 -3.18 -0.15
C LEU A 153 -6.87 -4.68 -0.08
N ALA A 154 -7.80 -5.17 -0.91
CA ALA A 154 -8.11 -6.60 -0.98
C ALA A 154 -6.94 -7.45 -1.50
N PHE A 155 -6.25 -6.96 -2.54
CA PHE A 155 -5.02 -7.56 -3.06
C PHE A 155 -3.94 -7.66 -1.96
N THR A 156 -3.67 -6.54 -1.27
CA THR A 156 -2.64 -6.43 -0.23
C THR A 156 -2.99 -7.27 0.99
N ALA A 157 -4.27 -7.33 1.38
CA ALA A 157 -4.74 -8.19 2.45
C ALA A 157 -4.51 -9.68 2.13
N ALA A 158 -4.72 -10.10 0.89
CA ALA A 158 -4.45 -11.48 0.45
C ALA A 158 -2.95 -11.83 0.46
N GLN A 159 -2.09 -10.88 0.06
CA GLN A 159 -0.63 -11.04 0.02
C GLN A 159 0.03 -11.06 1.41
N THR A 160 -0.47 -10.24 2.35
CA THR A 160 0.13 -10.04 3.68
C THR A 160 -0.60 -10.78 4.79
N ARG A 161 -1.85 -11.19 4.58
CA ARG A 161 -2.75 -11.70 5.63
C ARG A 161 -2.83 -10.74 6.84
N ASN A 162 -2.84 -9.44 6.54
CA ASN A 162 -3.02 -8.38 7.53
C ASN A 162 -4.51 -8.10 7.71
N THR A 163 -5.02 -8.43 8.90
CA THR A 163 -6.43 -8.29 9.29
C THR A 163 -6.90 -6.84 9.36
N GLY A 164 -6.00 -5.89 9.67
CA GLY A 164 -6.31 -4.47 9.62
C GLY A 164 -6.54 -3.97 8.20
N VAL A 165 -5.69 -4.37 7.25
CA VAL A 165 -5.87 -4.07 5.81
C VAL A 165 -7.15 -4.70 5.29
N MET A 166 -7.44 -5.95 5.68
CA MET A 166 -8.68 -6.65 5.32
C MET A 166 -9.93 -5.89 5.81
N ALA A 167 -9.89 -5.35 7.03
CA ALA A 167 -10.99 -4.57 7.57
C ALA A 167 -11.20 -3.26 6.80
N MET A 168 -10.11 -2.60 6.38
CA MET A 168 -10.19 -1.40 5.54
C MET A 168 -10.77 -1.70 4.16
N ALA A 169 -10.38 -2.82 3.53
CA ALA A 169 -10.99 -3.27 2.27
C ALA A 169 -12.51 -3.46 2.44
N GLY A 170 -12.94 -4.09 3.53
CA GLY A 170 -14.35 -4.28 3.86
C GLY A 170 -15.11 -2.97 4.11
N LEU A 171 -14.50 -2.02 4.85
CA LEU A 171 -15.08 -0.71 5.09
C LEU A 171 -15.28 0.07 3.79
N GLY A 172 -14.29 0.05 2.90
CA GLY A 172 -14.40 0.67 1.59
C GLY A 172 -15.53 0.03 0.78
N ALA A 173 -15.54 -1.30 0.65
CA ALA A 173 -16.59 -2.01 -0.07
C ALA A 173 -18.01 -1.69 0.43
N TYR A 174 -18.18 -1.51 1.74
CA TYR A 174 -19.44 -1.12 2.36
C TYR A 174 -19.78 0.36 2.14
N SER A 175 -18.83 1.28 2.38
CA SER A 175 -19.05 2.73 2.37
C SER A 175 -19.36 3.28 0.98
N ILE A 176 -18.76 2.70 -0.06
CA ILE A 176 -18.90 3.19 -1.44
C ILE A 176 -20.26 2.81 -2.04
N ARG A 177 -21.07 1.99 -1.33
CA ARG A 177 -22.22 1.30 -1.92
C ARG A 177 -21.87 0.77 -3.30
N LEU A 178 -20.70 0.11 -3.41
CA LEU A 178 -20.26 -0.49 -4.66
C LEU A 178 -21.45 -1.20 -5.30
N PRO A 179 -21.72 -1.03 -6.61
CA PRO A 179 -22.81 -1.75 -7.26
C PRO A 179 -22.65 -3.21 -6.89
N ARG A 180 -23.60 -3.72 -6.10
CA ARG A 180 -23.35 -4.81 -5.14
C ARG A 180 -22.66 -6.02 -5.76
N LEU A 181 -22.95 -6.30 -7.03
CA LEU A 181 -22.35 -7.42 -7.75
C LEU A 181 -21.04 -7.07 -8.45
N ALA A 182 -20.94 -5.93 -9.14
CA ALA A 182 -19.77 -5.60 -9.97
C ALA A 182 -18.54 -5.21 -9.14
N GLY A 183 -18.71 -4.33 -8.13
CA GLY A 183 -17.58 -3.88 -7.32
C GLY A 183 -17.06 -4.98 -6.38
N GLN A 184 -17.96 -5.76 -5.77
CA GLN A 184 -17.56 -6.91 -4.94
C GLN A 184 -16.83 -7.97 -5.77
N ARG A 185 -17.30 -8.25 -7.00
CA ARG A 185 -16.62 -9.17 -7.90
C ARG A 185 -15.22 -8.68 -8.27
N MET A 186 -15.04 -7.38 -8.51
CA MET A 186 -13.72 -6.81 -8.80
C MET A 186 -12.77 -6.92 -7.59
N MET A 187 -13.26 -6.65 -6.39
CA MET A 187 -12.50 -6.84 -5.15
C MET A 187 -12.09 -8.31 -4.95
N LEU A 188 -12.99 -9.27 -5.21
CA LEU A 188 -12.68 -10.69 -5.15
C LEU A 188 -11.67 -11.11 -6.23
N ASN A 189 -11.79 -10.55 -7.44
CA ASN A 189 -10.81 -10.76 -8.50
C ASN A 189 -9.43 -10.22 -8.12
N ALA A 190 -9.36 -9.07 -7.43
CA ALA A 190 -8.11 -8.51 -6.93
C ALA A 190 -7.45 -9.43 -5.89
N ALA A 191 -8.24 -9.97 -4.95
CA ALA A 191 -7.75 -10.97 -4.00
C ALA A 191 -7.29 -12.26 -4.70
N ALA A 192 -8.02 -12.74 -5.72
CA ALA A 192 -7.63 -13.92 -6.49
C ALA A 192 -6.36 -13.69 -7.32
N LEU A 193 -6.20 -12.49 -7.91
CA LEU A 193 -4.98 -12.08 -8.60
C LEU A 193 -3.79 -12.07 -7.63
N ALA A 194 -3.96 -11.50 -6.44
CA ALA A 194 -2.94 -11.52 -5.38
C ALA A 194 -2.48 -12.94 -5.01
N LEU A 195 -3.36 -13.93 -5.02
CA LEU A 195 -2.96 -15.31 -4.70
C LEU A 195 -2.19 -16.00 -5.83
N ARG A 196 -2.24 -15.47 -7.06
CA ARG A 196 -1.56 -16.01 -8.25
C ARG A 196 -0.31 -15.24 -8.63
N ALA A 197 -0.27 -13.95 -8.29
CA ALA A 197 0.88 -13.08 -8.52
C ALA A 197 2.09 -13.50 -7.68
N GLU A 198 3.26 -13.05 -8.09
CA GLU A 198 4.45 -13.14 -7.25
C GLU A 198 4.23 -12.42 -5.92
N TRP A 199 5.02 -12.81 -4.93
CA TRP A 199 4.88 -12.23 -3.60
C TRP A 199 5.53 -10.84 -3.57
N LEU A 200 4.71 -9.78 -3.47
CA LEU A 200 5.18 -8.39 -3.59
C LEU A 200 6.10 -7.96 -2.45
N VAL A 201 5.96 -8.59 -1.28
CA VAL A 201 6.73 -8.27 -0.07
C VAL A 201 8.23 -8.62 -0.21
N GLU A 202 8.58 -9.52 -1.13
CA GLU A 202 9.98 -9.92 -1.34
C GLU A 202 10.65 -9.27 -2.55
N GLN A 203 10.01 -8.27 -3.15
CA GLN A 203 10.58 -7.54 -4.28
C GLN A 203 11.49 -6.42 -3.77
N ASP A 204 12.61 -6.20 -4.45
CA ASP A 204 13.49 -5.06 -4.18
C ASP A 204 12.93 -3.82 -4.88
N TRP A 205 12.00 -3.13 -4.22
CA TRP A 205 11.35 -1.98 -4.81
C TRP A 205 12.32 -0.84 -5.16
N VAL A 206 13.44 -0.71 -4.45
CA VAL A 206 14.45 0.32 -4.75
C VAL A 206 15.15 0.04 -6.08
N GLU A 207 15.50 -1.23 -6.32
CA GLU A 207 16.06 -1.70 -7.60
C GLU A 207 15.03 -1.59 -8.72
N LEU A 208 13.78 -2.02 -8.47
CA LEU A 208 12.72 -2.01 -9.47
C LEU A 208 12.30 -0.61 -9.95
N LEU A 209 12.64 0.47 -9.24
CA LEU A 209 12.39 1.84 -9.71
C LEU A 209 13.02 2.10 -11.08
N ASP A 210 14.19 1.50 -11.35
CA ASP A 210 14.94 1.70 -12.59
C ASP A 210 14.42 0.81 -13.74
N HIS A 211 13.49 -0.12 -13.46
CA HIS A 211 13.01 -1.11 -14.43
C HIS A 211 11.74 -0.65 -15.16
N PRO A 212 11.52 -1.09 -16.42
CA PRO A 212 10.28 -0.82 -17.15
C PRO A 212 9.04 -1.36 -16.43
N LEU A 213 8.01 -0.53 -16.25
CA LEU A 213 6.80 -0.89 -15.51
C LEU A 213 6.11 -2.13 -16.11
N GLU A 214 5.97 -2.19 -17.43
CA GLU A 214 5.34 -3.33 -18.10
C GLU A 214 6.13 -4.63 -17.88
N GLN A 215 7.47 -4.56 -17.88
CA GLN A 215 8.30 -5.73 -17.60
C GLN A 215 8.04 -6.24 -16.18
N ILE A 216 8.02 -5.33 -15.19
CA ILE A 216 7.71 -5.67 -13.80
C ILE A 216 6.32 -6.31 -13.69
N GLN A 217 5.31 -5.74 -14.36
CA GLN A 217 3.96 -6.27 -14.38
C GLN A 217 3.91 -7.70 -14.93
N ARG A 218 4.66 -8.00 -15.99
CA ARG A 218 4.75 -9.34 -16.58
C ARG A 218 5.46 -10.33 -15.65
N GLU A 219 6.60 -9.94 -15.10
CA GLU A 219 7.40 -10.78 -14.19
C GLU A 219 6.64 -11.13 -12.90
N LEU A 220 5.82 -10.19 -12.40
CA LEU A 220 5.03 -10.40 -11.19
C LEU A 220 3.67 -11.08 -11.44
N GLY A 221 3.34 -11.41 -12.69
CA GLY A 221 2.04 -12.02 -13.04
C GLY A 221 0.85 -11.06 -12.88
N LEU A 222 1.09 -9.76 -13.05
CA LEU A 222 0.11 -8.67 -12.94
C LEU A 222 -0.31 -8.12 -14.31
N TRP A 223 0.28 -8.62 -15.40
CA TRP A 223 -0.09 -8.27 -16.77
C TRP A 223 -1.20 -9.19 -17.33
N PRO A 224 -2.19 -8.66 -18.07
CA PRO A 224 -2.45 -7.24 -18.30
C PRO A 224 -3.12 -6.59 -17.07
N PRO A 225 -2.88 -5.28 -16.85
CA PRO A 225 -3.60 -4.51 -15.83
C PRO A 225 -5.13 -4.60 -15.97
N PRO A 226 -5.89 -4.51 -14.87
CA PRO A 226 -7.34 -4.54 -14.88
C PRO A 226 -7.90 -3.30 -15.59
N VAL A 227 -8.87 -3.52 -16.48
CA VAL A 227 -9.63 -2.44 -17.12
C VAL A 227 -10.95 -2.25 -16.39
N TYR A 228 -11.16 -1.06 -15.82
CA TYR A 228 -12.40 -0.70 -15.14
C TYR A 228 -12.68 0.80 -15.24
N LYS A 229 -13.91 1.20 -14.90
CA LYS A 229 -14.31 2.61 -14.85
C LYS A 229 -13.99 3.18 -13.46
N PRO A 230 -13.08 4.15 -13.33
CA PRO A 230 -12.72 4.75 -12.05
C PRO A 230 -13.91 5.46 -11.38
N VAL A 231 -13.95 5.44 -10.06
CA VAL A 231 -14.95 6.10 -9.22
C VAL A 231 -14.27 7.17 -8.36
N TRP A 232 -14.39 8.43 -8.73
CA TRP A 232 -13.81 9.56 -7.99
C TRP A 232 -14.84 10.22 -7.07
N VAL A 233 -14.39 10.71 -5.92
CA VAL A 233 -15.18 11.64 -5.09
C VAL A 233 -14.87 13.05 -5.58
N GLY A 234 -15.80 13.68 -6.30
CA GLY A 234 -15.59 14.99 -6.92
C GLY A 234 -14.92 14.91 -8.30
N ASN A 235 -14.09 15.90 -8.65
CA ASN A 235 -13.39 15.93 -9.94
C ASN A 235 -12.18 14.99 -9.94
N LYS A 236 -11.87 14.40 -11.10
CA LYS A 236 -10.65 13.61 -11.30
C LYS A 236 -9.41 14.48 -10.98
N PRO A 237 -8.41 13.96 -10.23
CA PRO A 237 -7.13 14.65 -10.05
C PRO A 237 -6.52 15.04 -11.41
N GLY A 238 -5.99 16.26 -11.51
CA GLY A 238 -5.45 16.81 -12.76
C GLY A 238 -6.48 17.42 -13.73
N GLN A 239 -7.79 17.31 -13.46
CA GLN A 239 -8.82 18.11 -14.16
C GLN A 239 -9.19 19.34 -13.32
N GLY A 240 -8.28 20.31 -13.27
CA GLY A 240 -8.64 21.67 -12.86
C GLY A 240 -9.76 22.19 -13.76
N ARG A 241 -10.74 22.89 -13.17
CA ARG A 241 -11.77 23.62 -13.93
C ARG A 241 -11.07 24.41 -15.02
N ARG A 242 -11.34 24.09 -16.29
CA ARG A 242 -11.14 25.07 -17.36
C ARG A 242 -12.07 26.23 -17.03
N ALA A 243 -11.49 27.30 -16.48
CA ALA A 243 -12.09 28.62 -16.53
C ALA A 243 -11.87 29.18 -17.94
#